data_AF-A0A4Q2DAA1-F1
#
_entry.id   AF-A0A4Q2DAA1-F1
#
_cell.length_a   1.000
_cell.length_b   1.000
_cell.length_c   1.000
_cell.angle_alpha   90.00
_cell.angle_beta   90.00
_cell.angle_gamma   90.00
#
_symmetry.space_group_name_H-M   'P 1'
#
loop_
_entity.id
_entity.type
_entity.pdbx_description
1 polymer ?
#
loop_
_entity_poly.entity_id
_entity_poly.type
_entity_poly.pdbx_seq_one_letter_code
_entity_poly.pdbx_strand_id
1 'polypeptide(L)'
;MEAWLRSQGLWRIISGSQKRPKLKLPSPSKDNTTAESATAAAQAELLEAKTLELQDAWDAKSDRPKDFDLKALDKELTSMVLIRAVPDEYSHFVSSLLLMDKLDKDTVHQAFLTEEIQRRRRAADAVSVTAMAAASAPLQCEFCSRPGHAQSTCRTFARAQENARKQAASGGTWKQRQGPRRLKRPLPPSQLQSLQAMQVLFRISVILLPSSNPKLTSVGTQTQAAL
;
A
#
# COMPACT_ATOMS: atom_id res chain seq x y z
N MET A 1 10.54 -8.25 -12.85
CA MET A 1 9.58 -7.72 -13.85
C MET A 1 9.33 -8.74 -14.97
N GLU A 2 10.35 -9.27 -15.65
CA GLU A 2 10.21 -10.33 -16.67
C GLU A 2 9.45 -11.57 -16.17
N ALA A 3 9.76 -12.09 -14.98
CA ALA A 3 9.09 -13.26 -14.41
C ALA A 3 7.57 -13.07 -14.20
N TRP A 4 7.15 -11.85 -13.86
CA TRP A 4 5.74 -11.49 -13.71
C TRP A 4 5.05 -11.42 -15.08
N LEU A 5 5.70 -10.83 -16.09
CA LEU A 5 5.19 -10.78 -17.47
C LEU A 5 5.10 -12.15 -18.13
N ARG A 6 5.99 -13.09 -17.77
CA ARG A 6 5.92 -14.48 -18.21
C ARG A 6 4.77 -15.24 -17.53
N SER A 7 4.51 -15.02 -16.24
CA SER A 7 3.40 -15.68 -15.54
C SER A 7 2.03 -15.23 -16.04
N GLN A 8 1.92 -13.99 -16.51
CA GLN A 8 0.71 -13.43 -17.12
C GLN A 8 0.59 -13.70 -18.62
N GLY A 9 1.52 -14.44 -19.24
CA GLY A 9 1.51 -14.73 -20.68
C GLY A 9 1.76 -13.51 -21.60
N LEU A 10 1.98 -12.33 -21.02
CA LEU A 10 2.19 -11.05 -21.71
C LEU A 10 3.55 -10.96 -22.41
N TRP A 11 4.52 -11.77 -22.00
CA TRP A 11 5.86 -11.80 -22.58
C TRP A 11 5.87 -12.07 -24.11
N ARG A 12 4.87 -12.81 -24.63
CA ARG A 12 4.72 -13.11 -26.06
C ARG A 12 4.26 -11.92 -26.90
N ILE A 13 3.60 -10.93 -26.29
CA ILE A 13 3.17 -9.69 -26.94
C ILE A 13 4.35 -8.73 -27.06
N ILE A 14 5.16 -8.65 -26.00
CA ILE A 14 6.34 -7.77 -25.92
C ILE A 14 7.47 -8.26 -26.84
N SER A 15 7.58 -9.57 -27.07
CA SER A 15 8.59 -10.17 -27.96
C SER A 15 8.17 -10.26 -29.45
N GLY A 16 7.05 -9.61 -29.84
CA GLY A 16 6.76 -9.27 -31.23
C GLY A 16 6.32 -10.41 -32.17
N SER A 17 5.83 -11.55 -31.67
CA SER A 17 5.62 -12.75 -32.52
C SER A 17 4.18 -13.15 -32.86
N GLN A 18 3.16 -12.31 -32.63
CA GLN A 18 1.79 -12.68 -33.00
C GLN A 18 1.41 -12.20 -34.42
N LYS A 19 1.19 -13.13 -35.35
CA LYS A 19 0.63 -12.85 -36.68
C LYS A 19 -0.89 -12.73 -36.60
N ARG A 20 -1.45 -11.68 -37.20
CA ARG A 20 -2.89 -11.36 -37.29
C ARG A 20 -3.66 -12.50 -37.99
N PRO A 21 -4.78 -13.00 -37.44
CA PRO A 21 -5.60 -13.99 -38.13
C PRO A 21 -6.25 -13.39 -39.39
N LYS A 22 -6.09 -14.07 -40.54
CA LYS A 22 -6.72 -13.71 -41.81
C LYS A 22 -8.22 -14.02 -41.75
N LEU A 23 -9.04 -12.98 -41.57
CA LEU A 23 -10.47 -13.06 -41.82
C LEU A 23 -10.72 -13.19 -43.33
N LYS A 24 -11.40 -14.26 -43.76
CA LYS A 24 -11.94 -14.39 -45.12
C LYS A 24 -13.22 -13.57 -45.19
N LEU A 25 -13.20 -12.50 -46.00
CA LEU A 25 -14.43 -11.78 -46.37
C LEU A 25 -15.26 -12.64 -47.33
N PRO A 26 -16.60 -12.69 -47.19
CA PRO A 26 -17.47 -13.19 -48.24
C PRO A 26 -17.53 -12.13 -49.36
N SER A 27 -17.28 -12.57 -50.58
CA SER A 27 -17.47 -11.78 -51.81
C SER A 27 -18.97 -11.59 -52.10
N PRO A 28 -19.45 -10.35 -52.30
CA PRO A 28 -20.84 -10.13 -52.69
C PRO A 28 -21.03 -10.43 -54.18
N SER A 29 -21.98 -11.32 -54.45
CA SER A 29 -22.50 -11.70 -55.75
C SER A 29 -23.18 -10.51 -56.43
N LYS A 30 -22.89 -10.37 -57.72
CA LYS A 30 -23.61 -9.51 -58.66
C LYS A 30 -24.99 -10.11 -58.91
N ASP A 31 -26.03 -9.28 -58.85
CA ASP A 31 -27.34 -9.35 -59.51
C ASP A 31 -28.15 -8.15 -58.93
N ASN A 32 -28.98 -7.37 -59.61
CA ASN A 32 -29.40 -7.20 -60.99
C ASN A 32 -30.25 -5.89 -61.05
N THR A 33 -30.60 -5.45 -62.26
CA THR A 33 -31.80 -4.66 -62.58
C THR A 33 -31.78 -3.14 -62.37
N THR A 34 -31.41 -2.48 -63.46
CA THR A 34 -31.64 -1.07 -63.83
C THR A 34 -33.14 -0.76 -63.96
N ALA A 35 -33.68 0.14 -63.13
CA ALA A 35 -34.75 1.10 -63.46
C ALA A 35 -35.20 1.93 -62.24
N GLU A 36 -34.30 2.71 -61.63
CA GLU A 36 -34.67 3.84 -60.72
C GLU A 36 -33.52 4.86 -60.61
N SER A 37 -32.82 5.11 -61.73
CA SER A 37 -31.42 5.56 -61.72
C SER A 37 -31.17 7.07 -61.57
N ALA A 38 -32.20 7.92 -61.55
CA ALA A 38 -32.01 9.37 -61.43
C ALA A 38 -32.26 9.88 -60.01
N THR A 39 -33.30 9.40 -59.34
CA THR A 39 -33.62 9.74 -57.95
C THR A 39 -32.70 9.06 -56.95
N ALA A 40 -32.32 7.80 -57.19
CA ALA A 40 -31.35 7.08 -56.37
C ALA A 40 -29.93 7.68 -56.47
N ALA A 41 -29.54 8.18 -57.65
CA ALA A 41 -28.26 8.85 -57.83
C ALA A 41 -28.20 10.20 -57.08
N ALA A 42 -29.27 10.99 -57.14
CA ALA A 42 -29.37 12.24 -56.38
C ALA A 42 -29.40 12.01 -54.86
N GLN A 43 -30.04 10.94 -54.40
CA GLN A 43 -30.05 10.57 -52.98
C GLN A 43 -28.68 10.06 -52.50
N ALA A 44 -27.94 9.33 -53.35
CA ALA A 44 -26.59 8.87 -53.04
C ALA A 44 -25.62 10.06 -52.90
N GLU A 45 -25.67 11.03 -53.80
CA GLU A 45 -24.83 12.24 -53.73
C GLU A 45 -25.14 13.08 -52.47
N LEU A 46 -26.43 13.22 -52.12
CA LEU A 46 -26.85 13.91 -50.90
C LEU A 46 -26.36 13.19 -49.63
N LEU A 47 -26.38 11.85 -49.62
CA LEU A 47 -25.84 11.05 -48.52
C LEU A 47 -24.34 11.24 -48.39
N GLU A 48 -23.60 11.24 -49.51
CA GLU A 48 -22.15 11.42 -49.52
C GLU A 48 -21.76 12.82 -49.01
N ALA A 49 -22.46 13.87 -49.46
CA ALA A 49 -22.28 15.24 -48.97
C ALA A 49 -22.54 15.35 -47.46
N LYS A 50 -23.58 14.68 -46.97
CA LYS A 50 -23.92 14.68 -45.54
C LYS A 50 -22.94 13.88 -44.70
N THR A 51 -22.35 12.82 -45.24
CA THR A 51 -21.26 12.10 -44.57
C THR A 51 -19.99 12.92 -44.50
N LEU A 52 -19.69 13.73 -45.52
CA LEU A 52 -18.56 14.65 -45.52
C LEU A 52 -18.73 15.75 -44.47
N GLU A 53 -19.92 16.37 -44.37
CA GLU A 53 -20.21 17.36 -43.32
C GLU A 53 -20.07 16.77 -41.90
N LEU A 54 -20.57 15.55 -41.69
CA LEU A 54 -20.45 14.87 -40.40
C LEU A 54 -18.99 14.52 -40.08
N GLN A 55 -18.21 14.14 -41.08
CA GLN A 55 -16.79 13.86 -40.95
C GLN A 55 -16.01 15.12 -40.61
N ASP A 56 -16.23 16.21 -41.35
CA ASP A 56 -15.61 17.53 -41.09
C ASP A 56 -15.99 18.06 -39.69
N ALA A 57 -17.24 17.87 -39.27
CA ALA A 57 -17.69 18.24 -37.92
C ALA A 57 -17.05 17.37 -36.83
N TRP A 58 -16.77 16.09 -37.11
CA TRP A 58 -16.07 15.19 -36.19
C TRP A 58 -14.59 15.54 -36.11
N ASP A 59 -13.94 15.80 -37.25
CA ASP A 59 -12.54 16.20 -37.32
C ASP A 59 -12.32 17.56 -36.67
N ALA A 60 -13.21 18.54 -36.90
CA ALA A 60 -13.18 19.85 -36.25
C ALA A 60 -13.39 19.80 -34.72
N LYS A 61 -14.14 18.81 -34.22
CA LYS A 61 -14.30 18.57 -32.76
C LYS A 61 -13.16 17.78 -32.15
N SER A 62 -12.41 17.03 -32.95
CA SER A 62 -11.46 16.05 -32.42
C SER A 62 -10.11 16.64 -32.01
N ASP A 63 -9.87 17.95 -32.23
CA ASP A 63 -8.58 18.65 -31.97
C ASP A 63 -7.34 17.87 -32.44
N ARG A 64 -7.52 16.93 -33.37
CA ARG A 64 -6.51 15.96 -33.71
C ARG A 64 -5.45 16.66 -34.58
N PRO A 65 -4.18 16.67 -34.17
CA PRO A 65 -3.13 17.22 -35.01
C PRO A 65 -3.11 16.48 -36.35
N LYS A 66 -3.04 17.20 -37.47
CA LYS A 66 -3.00 16.60 -38.82
C LYS A 66 -1.79 15.68 -39.03
N ASP A 67 -0.75 15.85 -38.21
CA ASP A 67 0.49 15.06 -38.22
C ASP A 67 0.49 13.91 -37.19
N PHE A 68 -0.66 13.52 -36.64
CA PHE A 68 -0.74 12.44 -35.66
C PHE A 68 -0.52 11.06 -36.31
N ASP A 69 0.72 10.58 -36.24
CA ASP A 69 1.13 9.24 -36.69
C ASP A 69 0.88 8.17 -35.60
N LEU A 70 0.79 6.91 -36.00
CA LEU A 70 0.76 5.73 -35.12
C LEU A 70 1.91 5.74 -34.10
N LYS A 71 3.08 6.27 -34.45
CA LYS A 71 4.20 6.44 -33.51
C LYS A 71 3.92 7.45 -32.41
N ALA A 72 3.14 8.50 -32.68
CA ALA A 72 2.73 9.45 -31.67
C ALA A 72 1.72 8.82 -30.69
N LEU A 73 0.78 8.02 -31.23
CA LEU A 73 -0.15 7.24 -30.41
C LEU A 73 0.57 6.24 -29.50
N ASP A 74 1.58 5.53 -30.00
CA ASP A 74 2.34 4.57 -29.20
C ASP A 74 3.08 5.24 -28.03
N LYS A 75 3.59 6.46 -28.23
CA LYS A 75 4.22 7.26 -27.17
C LYS A 75 3.21 7.66 -26.08
N GLU A 76 2.00 8.07 -26.47
CA GLU A 76 0.93 8.43 -25.54
C GLU A 76 0.39 7.21 -24.77
N LEU A 77 0.21 6.08 -25.46
CA LEU A 77 -0.15 4.82 -24.81
C LEU A 77 0.94 4.38 -23.84
N THR A 78 2.21 4.54 -24.19
CA THR A 78 3.34 4.24 -23.31
C THR A 78 3.30 5.10 -22.04
N SER A 79 3.08 6.42 -22.14
CA SER A 79 2.97 7.29 -20.96
C SER A 79 1.77 6.90 -20.10
N MET A 80 0.62 6.58 -20.70
CA MET A 80 -0.56 6.10 -19.97
C MET A 80 -0.32 4.78 -19.24
N VAL A 81 0.36 3.82 -19.88
CA VAL A 81 0.74 2.54 -19.25
C VAL A 81 1.67 2.76 -18.06
N LEU A 82 2.64 3.68 -18.18
CA LEU A 82 3.53 4.02 -17.08
C LEU A 82 2.76 4.58 -15.88
N ILE A 83 1.81 5.48 -16.11
CA ILE A 83 0.98 6.07 -15.04
C ILE A 83 0.10 5.03 -14.36
N ARG A 84 -0.50 4.11 -15.14
CA ARG A 84 -1.36 3.05 -14.58
C ARG A 84 -0.59 1.94 -13.88
N ALA A 85 0.71 1.81 -14.16
CA ALA A 85 1.59 0.88 -13.46
C ALA A 85 2.04 1.40 -12.08
N VAL A 86 1.76 2.68 -11.76
CA VAL A 86 2.10 3.25 -10.47
C VAL A 86 1.19 2.68 -9.37
N PRO A 87 1.74 2.28 -8.21
CA PRO A 87 0.95 1.85 -7.06
C PRO A 87 -0.04 2.91 -6.54
N ASP A 88 -1.07 2.47 -5.84
CA ASP A 88 -2.15 3.31 -5.30
C ASP A 88 -1.68 4.27 -4.20
N GLU A 89 -0.57 3.99 -3.52
CA GLU A 89 0.04 4.91 -2.54
C GLU A 89 0.58 6.21 -3.18
N TYR A 90 0.55 6.30 -4.51
CA TYR A 90 0.90 7.49 -5.28
C TYR A 90 -0.33 8.10 -6.00
N SER A 91 -1.54 7.74 -5.58
CA SER A 91 -2.80 8.21 -6.19
C SER A 91 -2.87 9.72 -6.42
N HIS A 92 -2.50 10.54 -5.43
CA HIS A 92 -2.47 12.00 -5.57
C HIS A 92 -1.53 12.49 -6.67
N PHE A 93 -0.36 11.86 -6.76
CA PHE A 93 0.63 12.17 -7.79
C PHE A 93 0.15 11.73 -9.18
N VAL A 94 -0.47 10.55 -9.28
CA VAL A 94 -1.12 10.08 -10.51
C VAL A 94 -2.23 11.04 -10.95
N SER A 95 -3.08 11.51 -10.03
CA SER A 95 -4.08 12.54 -10.34
C SER A 95 -3.45 13.81 -10.88
N SER A 96 -2.34 14.27 -10.28
CA SER A 96 -1.61 15.46 -10.77
C SER A 96 -1.07 15.26 -12.19
N LEU A 97 -0.58 14.07 -12.54
CA LEU A 97 -0.11 13.77 -13.89
C LEU A 97 -1.26 13.77 -14.91
N LEU A 98 -2.41 13.22 -14.54
CA LEU A 98 -3.59 13.17 -15.41
C LEU A 98 -4.24 14.54 -15.64
N LEU A 99 -3.95 15.52 -14.79
CA LEU A 99 -4.37 16.92 -15.00
C LEU A 99 -3.51 17.66 -16.02
N MET A 100 -2.37 17.10 -16.45
CA MET A 100 -1.48 17.76 -17.40
C MET A 100 -2.03 17.69 -18.83
N ASP A 101 -2.03 18.83 -19.53
CA ASP A 101 -2.53 18.97 -20.90
C ASP A 101 -1.69 18.18 -21.92
N LYS A 102 -0.43 17.90 -21.59
CA LYS A 102 0.50 17.12 -22.43
C LYS A 102 1.17 16.05 -21.59
N LEU A 103 1.02 14.81 -22.05
CA LEU A 103 1.49 13.62 -21.36
C LEU A 103 2.50 12.85 -22.21
N ASP A 104 3.72 13.37 -22.32
CA ASP A 104 4.82 12.69 -22.99
C ASP A 104 5.65 11.83 -22.03
N LYS A 105 6.34 10.84 -22.60
CA LYS A 105 7.13 9.87 -21.84
C LYS A 105 8.24 10.54 -21.00
N ASP A 106 8.90 11.55 -21.54
CA ASP A 106 10.04 12.19 -20.88
C ASP A 106 9.56 13.04 -19.69
N THR A 107 8.46 13.76 -19.86
CA THR A 107 7.79 14.49 -18.78
C THR A 107 7.32 13.55 -17.66
N VAL A 108 6.70 12.41 -17.98
CA VAL A 108 6.29 11.42 -16.96
C VAL A 108 7.50 10.87 -16.23
N HIS A 109 8.58 10.54 -16.95
CA HIS A 109 9.83 10.09 -16.32
C HIS A 109 10.44 11.16 -15.40
N GLN A 110 10.49 12.42 -15.83
CA GLN A 110 11.03 13.50 -15.02
C GLN A 110 10.17 13.74 -13.78
N ALA A 111 8.85 13.64 -13.90
CA ALA A 111 7.93 13.77 -12.78
C ALA A 111 8.14 12.64 -11.76
N PHE A 112 8.35 11.40 -12.20
CA PHE A 112 8.70 10.28 -11.31
C PHE A 112 10.00 10.55 -10.54
N LEU A 113 11.05 10.98 -11.24
CA LEU A 113 12.33 11.31 -10.58
C LEU A 113 12.16 12.43 -9.56
N THR A 114 11.35 13.44 -9.89
CA THR A 114 11.09 14.59 -9.02
C THR A 114 10.32 14.18 -7.77
N GLU A 115 9.23 13.42 -7.91
CA GLU A 115 8.44 12.92 -6.77
C GLU A 115 9.28 12.02 -5.86
N GLU A 116 10.10 11.16 -6.44
CA GLU A 116 10.99 10.28 -5.69
C GLU A 116 12.01 11.08 -4.86
N ILE A 117 12.62 12.14 -5.43
CA ILE A 117 13.51 13.04 -4.69
C ILE A 117 12.74 13.75 -3.56
N GLN A 118 11.53 14.23 -3.82
CA GLN A 118 10.70 14.92 -2.82
C GLN A 118 10.33 13.99 -1.67
N ARG A 119 9.97 12.73 -1.94
CA ARG A 119 9.69 11.73 -0.90
C ARG A 119 10.92 11.45 -0.05
N ARG A 120 12.09 11.28 -0.68
CA ARG A 120 13.36 11.09 0.06
C ARG A 120 13.69 12.27 0.96
N ARG A 121 13.47 13.51 0.51
CA ARG A 121 13.65 14.71 1.34
C ARG A 121 12.68 14.73 2.53
N ARG A 122 11.39 14.49 2.29
CA ARG A 122 10.38 14.42 3.36
C ARG A 122 10.70 13.33 4.40
N ALA A 123 11.22 12.18 3.96
CA ALA A 123 11.66 11.13 4.87
C ALA A 123 12.88 11.57 5.71
N ALA A 124 13.87 12.22 5.10
CA ALA A 124 15.03 12.75 5.81
C ALA A 124 14.65 13.85 6.81
N ASP A 125 13.73 14.74 6.44
CA ASP A 125 13.21 15.80 7.30
C ASP A 125 12.39 15.22 8.46
N ALA A 126 11.60 14.17 8.22
CA ALA A 126 10.90 13.48 9.30
C ALA A 126 11.88 12.84 10.31
N VAL A 127 12.99 12.27 9.83
CA VAL A 127 14.05 11.73 10.69
C VAL A 127 14.74 12.85 11.48
N SER A 128 15.04 13.99 10.85
CA SER A 128 15.70 15.12 11.53
C SER A 128 14.80 15.74 12.59
N VAL A 129 13.50 15.93 12.30
CA VAL A 129 12.51 16.40 13.29
C VAL A 129 12.39 15.42 14.46
N THR A 130 12.37 14.11 14.18
CA THR A 130 12.34 13.07 15.22
C THR A 130 13.61 13.10 16.08
N ALA A 131 14.79 13.26 15.46
CA ALA A 131 16.05 13.38 16.18
C ALA A 131 16.10 14.65 17.05
N MET A 132 15.58 15.78 16.55
CA MET A 132 15.48 17.02 17.32
C MET A 132 14.47 16.91 18.47
N ALA A 133 13.36 16.21 18.27
CA ALA A 133 12.41 15.88 19.35
C ALA A 133 13.06 14.96 20.41
N ALA A 134 13.88 14.00 19.99
CA ALA A 134 14.61 13.12 20.91
C ALA A 134 15.74 13.86 21.64
N ALA A 135 16.44 14.78 20.98
CA ALA A 135 17.49 15.60 21.57
C ALA A 135 16.95 16.66 22.54
N SER A 136 15.73 17.14 22.31
CA SER A 136 15.03 18.04 23.24
C SER A 136 14.33 17.31 24.38
N ALA A 137 14.28 15.97 24.35
CA ALA A 137 13.83 15.21 25.50
C ALA A 137 14.80 15.44 26.68
N PRO A 138 14.28 15.73 27.89
CA PRO A 138 15.14 15.98 29.03
C PRO A 138 16.05 14.78 29.27
N LEU A 139 17.36 15.02 29.41
CA LEU A 139 18.37 14.00 29.73
C LEU A 139 17.96 13.28 31.02
N GLN A 140 17.29 12.13 30.88
CA GLN A 140 16.92 11.24 31.97
C GLN A 140 18.07 10.25 32.17
N CYS A 141 18.46 10.05 33.42
CA CYS A 141 19.43 9.02 33.75
C CYS A 141 18.84 7.64 33.42
N GLU A 142 19.50 6.86 32.58
CA GLU A 142 19.04 5.53 32.16
C GLU A 142 18.89 4.53 33.33
N PHE A 143 19.66 4.71 34.41
CA PHE A 143 19.62 3.83 35.58
C PHE A 143 18.50 4.15 36.58
N CYS A 144 18.19 5.44 36.79
CA CYS A 144 17.22 5.85 37.82
C CYS A 144 16.03 6.66 37.29
N SER A 145 15.97 6.88 35.97
CA SER A 145 14.92 7.60 35.22
C SER A 145 14.65 9.03 35.70
N ARG A 146 15.55 9.63 36.48
CA ARG A 146 15.43 11.02 36.94
C ARG A 146 16.12 11.96 35.95
N PRO A 147 15.48 13.09 35.57
CA PRO A 147 16.10 14.09 34.72
C PRO A 147 17.22 14.86 35.44
N GLY A 148 18.09 15.52 34.68
CA GLY A 148 19.06 16.50 35.19
C GLY A 148 20.47 15.95 35.48
N HIS A 149 20.75 14.69 35.16
CA HIS A 149 22.10 14.14 35.20
C HIS A 149 22.25 12.91 34.29
N ALA A 150 23.47 12.63 33.82
CA ALA A 150 23.81 11.44 33.05
C ALA A 150 24.09 10.23 33.96
N GLN A 151 24.06 9.02 33.41
CA GLN A 151 24.37 7.79 34.18
C GLN A 151 25.77 7.82 34.82
N SER A 152 26.75 8.45 34.16
CA SER A 152 28.12 8.60 34.67
C SER A 152 28.19 9.39 35.99
N THR A 153 27.28 10.35 36.20
CA THR A 153 27.22 11.16 37.42
C THR A 153 26.11 10.69 38.38
N CYS A 154 25.47 9.56 38.10
CA CYS A 154 24.39 9.02 38.91
C CYS A 154 24.90 8.41 40.21
N ARG A 155 24.55 9.03 41.34
CA ARG A 155 24.90 8.53 42.68
C ARG A 155 24.29 7.16 42.97
N THR A 156 23.09 6.89 42.48
CA THR A 156 22.42 5.59 42.66
C THR A 156 23.16 4.50 41.90
N PHE A 157 23.59 4.78 40.66
CA PHE A 157 24.38 3.86 39.85
C PHE A 157 25.75 3.59 40.47
N ALA A 158 26.45 4.63 40.92
CA ALA A 158 27.75 4.49 41.60
C ALA A 158 27.65 3.60 42.84
N ARG A 159 26.63 3.81 43.70
CA ARG A 159 26.38 2.95 44.87
C ARG A 159 26.04 1.52 44.47
N ALA A 160 25.21 1.33 43.45
CA ALA A 160 24.84 -0.01 42.96
C ALA A 160 26.06 -0.76 42.42
N GLN A 161 26.92 -0.08 41.64
CA GLN A 161 28.15 -0.65 41.10
C GLN A 161 29.13 -1.04 42.20
N GLU A 162 29.30 -0.18 43.22
CA GLU A 162 30.14 -0.49 44.38
C GLU A 162 29.60 -1.68 45.19
N ASN A 163 28.28 -1.72 45.43
CA ASN A 163 27.64 -2.84 46.10
C ASN A 163 27.81 -4.16 45.33
N ALA A 164 27.67 -4.13 44.00
CA ALA A 164 27.90 -5.28 43.14
C ALA A 164 29.36 -5.76 43.21
N ARG A 165 30.34 -4.84 43.20
CA ARG A 165 31.77 -5.17 43.37
C ARG A 165 32.04 -5.80 44.74
N LYS A 166 31.45 -5.27 45.81
CA LYS A 166 31.55 -5.85 47.17
C LYS A 166 30.93 -7.25 47.24
N GLN A 167 29.80 -7.47 46.57
CA GLN A 167 29.15 -8.79 46.48
C GLN A 167 29.99 -9.80 45.67
N ALA A 168 30.62 -9.36 44.58
CA ALA A 168 31.53 -10.20 43.81
C ALA A 168 32.81 -10.55 44.59
N ALA A 169 33.38 -9.58 45.32
CA ALA A 169 34.57 -9.78 46.15
C ALA A 169 34.31 -10.64 47.40
N SER A 170 33.08 -10.65 47.90
CA SER A 170 32.68 -11.44 49.09
C SER A 170 32.31 -12.89 48.78
N GLY A 171 32.48 -13.35 47.54
CA GLY A 171 32.48 -14.79 47.22
C GLY A 171 31.27 -15.55 47.79
N GLY A 172 30.04 -15.07 47.54
CA GLY A 172 28.86 -15.91 47.67
C GLY A 172 28.34 -16.22 49.08
N THR A 173 28.63 -15.45 50.13
CA THR A 173 27.88 -15.61 51.40
C THR A 173 26.56 -14.84 51.36
N TRP A 174 25.61 -15.32 50.56
CA TRP A 174 24.20 -14.90 50.60
C TRP A 174 23.53 -15.48 51.86
N LYS A 175 23.90 -14.98 53.06
CA LYS A 175 23.00 -15.11 54.21
C LYS A 175 21.85 -14.13 54.00
N GLN A 176 20.82 -14.65 53.36
CA GLN A 176 19.52 -14.02 53.24
C GLN A 176 19.08 -13.53 54.63
N ARG A 177 19.13 -12.22 54.87
CA ARG A 177 18.28 -11.61 55.90
C ARG A 177 16.85 -11.63 55.36
N GLN A 178 16.26 -12.82 55.25
CA GLN A 178 14.83 -12.93 55.51
C GLN A 178 14.71 -12.64 57.01
N GLY A 179 14.48 -11.38 57.37
CA GLY A 179 13.74 -11.14 58.59
C GLY A 179 12.47 -11.99 58.52
N PRO A 180 11.99 -12.57 59.63
CA PRO A 180 10.78 -13.37 59.60
C PRO A 180 9.72 -12.57 58.87
N ARG A 181 9.19 -13.13 57.77
CA ARG A 181 7.89 -12.68 57.28
C ARG A 181 7.03 -12.71 58.53
N ARG A 182 6.57 -11.54 58.99
CA ARG A 182 5.52 -11.51 59.98
C ARG A 182 4.44 -12.38 59.39
N LEU A 183 4.28 -13.57 59.97
CA LEU A 183 3.08 -14.36 59.80
C LEU A 183 1.98 -13.36 60.09
N LYS A 184 1.18 -13.03 59.08
CA LYS A 184 -0.04 -12.27 59.31
C LYS A 184 -0.73 -13.03 60.43
N ARG A 185 -0.96 -12.37 61.57
CA ARG A 185 -1.87 -12.86 62.60
C ARG A 185 -3.12 -13.38 61.85
N PRO A 186 -3.66 -14.55 62.22
CA PRO A 186 -4.98 -14.92 61.74
C PRO A 186 -5.92 -13.75 62.05
N LEU A 187 -6.61 -13.28 61.01
CA LEU A 187 -7.60 -12.22 61.11
C LEU A 187 -8.70 -12.68 62.09
N PRO A 188 -9.14 -11.85 63.05
CA PRO A 188 -10.24 -12.20 63.94
C PRO A 188 -11.52 -12.48 63.13
N PRO A 189 -12.36 -13.44 63.55
CA PRO A 189 -13.56 -13.86 62.82
C PRO A 189 -14.72 -12.88 63.00
N SER A 190 -14.51 -11.60 62.70
CA SER A 190 -15.55 -10.56 62.72
C SER A 190 -15.72 -9.83 61.38
N GLN A 191 -15.06 -10.30 60.31
CA GLN A 191 -15.19 -9.74 58.95
C GLN A 191 -15.32 -10.81 57.86
N LEU A 192 -15.94 -11.96 58.18
CA LEU A 192 -16.21 -13.05 57.22
C LEU A 192 -17.70 -13.10 56.78
N GLN A 193 -18.46 -12.04 57.03
CA GLN A 193 -19.88 -11.94 56.63
C GLN A 193 -20.15 -10.92 55.50
N SER A 194 -19.16 -10.13 55.05
CA SER A 194 -19.35 -9.16 53.96
C SER A 194 -18.88 -9.63 52.57
N LEU A 195 -18.12 -10.73 52.48
CA LEU A 195 -17.57 -11.24 51.21
C LEU A 195 -18.37 -12.40 50.58
N GLN A 196 -19.27 -13.05 51.32
CA GLN A 196 -20.22 -14.01 50.72
C GLN A 196 -21.39 -13.33 50.01
N ALA A 197 -21.70 -12.06 50.33
CA ALA A 197 -22.76 -11.31 49.65
C ALA A 197 -22.34 -10.80 48.25
N MET A 198 -21.05 -10.60 47.98
CA MET A 198 -20.59 -10.09 46.67
C MET A 198 -20.26 -11.18 45.64
N GLN A 199 -20.13 -12.45 46.03
CA GLN A 199 -19.88 -13.55 45.07
C GLN A 199 -21.14 -14.05 44.34
N VAL A 200 -22.34 -13.72 44.82
CA VAL A 200 -23.60 -14.10 44.13
C VAL A 200 -23.91 -13.16 42.96
N LEU A 201 -23.51 -11.88 43.03
CA LEU A 201 -23.86 -10.89 42.01
C LEU A 201 -22.95 -10.92 40.76
N PHE A 202 -21.73 -11.45 40.83
CA PHE A 202 -20.85 -11.52 39.65
C PHE A 202 -21.09 -12.76 38.77
N ARG A 203 -21.80 -13.78 39.27
CA ARG A 203 -22.11 -15.00 38.49
C ARG A 203 -23.37 -14.89 37.62
N ILE A 204 -24.17 -13.84 37.75
CA ILE A 204 -25.36 -13.63 36.90
C ILE A 204 -24.99 -12.91 35.58
N SER A 205 -23.90 -12.14 35.52
CA SER A 205 -23.56 -11.31 34.35
C SER A 205 -22.82 -12.02 33.20
N VAL A 206 -22.50 -13.32 33.31
CA VAL A 206 -21.74 -14.06 32.27
C VAL A 206 -22.64 -14.83 31.29
N ILE A 207 -23.97 -14.82 31.47
CA ILE A 207 -24.89 -15.63 30.63
C ILE A 207 -25.43 -14.87 29.39
N LEU A 208 -25.17 -13.56 29.24
CA LEU A 208 -25.70 -12.79 28.11
C LEU A 208 -24.64 -11.91 27.45
N LEU A 209 -23.83 -12.48 26.54
CA LEU A 209 -23.73 -12.05 25.13
C LEU A 209 -22.67 -12.85 24.34
N PRO A 210 -22.87 -13.07 23.02
CA PRO A 210 -22.22 -14.09 22.22
C PRO A 210 -20.88 -13.64 21.62
N SER A 211 -19.93 -14.58 21.57
CA SER A 211 -18.64 -14.43 20.88
C SER A 211 -18.79 -14.84 19.41
N SER A 212 -18.81 -13.86 18.52
CA SER A 212 -18.68 -14.05 17.07
C SER A 212 -17.20 -14.20 16.71
N ASN A 213 -16.82 -15.40 16.27
CA ASN A 213 -15.60 -15.67 15.51
C ASN A 213 -15.63 -14.93 14.15
N PRO A 214 -14.46 -14.70 13.53
CA PRO A 214 -14.17 -15.57 12.38
C PRO A 214 -12.73 -16.11 12.35
N LYS A 215 -12.64 -17.30 11.78
CA LYS A 215 -11.47 -18.16 11.61
C LYS A 215 -11.25 -18.37 10.11
N LEU A 216 -10.01 -18.72 9.77
CA LEU A 216 -9.52 -19.36 8.52
C LEU A 216 -9.12 -18.38 7.40
N THR A 217 -7.99 -18.54 6.70
CA THR A 217 -7.39 -19.79 6.20
C THR A 217 -5.87 -19.69 6.01
N SER A 218 -5.13 -20.66 6.57
CA SER A 218 -3.83 -21.10 6.06
C SER A 218 -3.92 -22.62 5.94
N VAL A 219 -3.90 -23.14 4.72
CA VAL A 219 -3.70 -24.57 4.42
C VAL A 219 -2.81 -24.66 3.19
N GLY A 220 -1.56 -25.04 3.41
CA GLY A 220 -0.75 -25.70 2.40
C GLY A 220 -0.94 -27.21 2.54
N THR A 221 -1.09 -27.91 1.41
CA THR A 221 -0.88 -29.35 1.33
C THR A 221 -0.23 -29.68 -0.01
N GLN A 222 1.02 -30.12 0.10
CA GLN A 222 1.80 -30.80 -0.90
C GLN A 222 1.82 -32.26 -0.46
N THR A 223 1.49 -33.22 -1.33
CA THR A 223 2.04 -34.60 -1.35
C THR A 223 1.62 -35.32 -2.65
N GLN A 224 2.60 -35.96 -3.27
CA GLN A 224 2.57 -36.81 -4.47
C GLN A 224 2.04 -38.23 -4.18
N ALA A 225 1.49 -38.90 -5.20
CA ALA A 225 1.65 -40.33 -5.55
C ALA A 225 0.61 -40.65 -6.65
N ALA A 226 0.97 -40.98 -7.90
CA ALA A 226 1.54 -42.23 -8.43
C ALA A 226 0.45 -43.07 -9.14
N LEU A 227 0.85 -43.59 -10.33
CA LEU A 227 0.16 -44.45 -11.32
C LEU A 227 -0.73 -43.74 -12.36
#